data_AF-A0A3M1V672-F1
#
_entry.id   AF-A0A3M1V672-F1
#
_cell.length_a   1.000
_cell.length_b   1.000
_cell.length_c   1.000
_cell.angle_alpha   90.00
_cell.angle_beta   90.00
_cell.angle_gamma   90.00
#
_symmetry.space_group_name_H-M   'P 1'
#
loop_
_entity.id
_entity.type
_entity.pdbx_description
1 polymer ?
#
loop_
_entity_poly.entity_id
_entity_poly.type
_entity_poly.pdbx_seq_one_letter_code
_entity_poly.pdbx_strand_id
1 'polypeptide(L)'
;MVGYEYLEKGVWGLANAHRAGPLAGHLGAALLAGYFLGEDHGDWPAGVFAGIQSELDRILRGEEAIWFNPRQAGLTVGDLFKPLAGGRPVRDADRQIAAALRTSMDRLRQSGHNVIFGSLAIRAVQDHPDLATPRAIDGLVRLMRQFATQRQGRGYYGKAKGWKYGHEVQLTDSQTVHYRDLSDMLRRTLDETARMAGVHRRGFGGLWHLINHAAGLLELHRRGFRDLAELGRTAHARHLALLRTLPDVSAEFGAYTAAAHDPRDPAYWKDMLKRDEARLTHRIKTLYGFFAIAERVSDAAARRRAEHAFLYLMA
;
A
#
# COMPACT_ATOMS: atom_id res chain seq x y z
N MET A 1 13.01 -17.30 -3.18
CA MET A 1 12.83 -16.00 -3.84
C MET A 1 11.50 -16.01 -4.59
N VAL A 2 10.83 -14.86 -4.66
CA VAL A 2 9.58 -14.70 -5.42
C VAL A 2 9.92 -14.57 -6.92
N GLY A 3 9.15 -15.23 -7.78
CA GLY A 3 9.43 -15.29 -9.23
C GLY A 3 9.40 -13.92 -9.93
N TYR A 4 10.30 -13.72 -10.91
CA TYR A 4 10.39 -12.48 -11.68
C TYR A 4 9.10 -12.16 -12.46
N GLU A 5 8.34 -13.17 -12.87
CA GLU A 5 7.04 -12.99 -13.55
C GLU A 5 6.04 -12.15 -12.74
N TYR A 6 6.13 -12.12 -11.41
CA TYR A 6 5.27 -11.29 -10.57
C TYR A 6 5.64 -9.81 -10.67
N LEU A 7 6.92 -9.48 -10.86
CA LEU A 7 7.36 -8.13 -11.14
C LEU A 7 6.78 -7.65 -12.48
N GLU A 8 6.93 -8.44 -13.54
CA GLU A 8 6.41 -8.11 -14.88
C GLU A 8 4.89 -7.89 -14.84
N LYS A 9 4.15 -8.86 -14.29
CA LYS A 9 2.70 -8.78 -14.13
C LYS A 9 2.30 -7.64 -13.20
N GLY A 10 3.09 -7.32 -12.17
CA GLY A 10 2.87 -6.18 -11.29
C GLY A 10 2.93 -4.84 -12.04
N VAL A 11 3.96 -4.67 -12.88
CA VAL A 11 4.08 -3.48 -13.77
C VAL A 11 2.92 -3.41 -14.74
N TRP A 12 2.57 -4.51 -15.40
CA TRP A 12 1.44 -4.55 -16.34
C TRP A 12 0.11 -4.25 -15.64
N GLY A 13 -0.11 -4.84 -14.47
CA GLY A 13 -1.31 -4.63 -13.65
C GLY A 13 -1.49 -3.17 -13.25
N LEU A 14 -0.43 -2.51 -12.79
CA LEU A 14 -0.48 -1.07 -12.48
C LEU A 14 -0.68 -0.22 -13.75
N ALA A 15 0.07 -0.48 -14.81
CA ALA A 15 -0.03 0.28 -16.05
C ALA A 15 -1.42 0.16 -16.69
N ASN A 16 -2.07 -1.01 -16.61
CA ASN A 16 -3.43 -1.21 -17.11
C ASN A 16 -4.54 -0.72 -16.16
N ALA A 17 -4.26 -0.48 -14.87
CA ALA A 17 -5.26 -0.15 -13.88
C ALA A 17 -6.08 1.11 -14.23
N HIS A 18 -5.47 2.09 -14.92
CA HIS A 18 -6.18 3.31 -15.34
C HIS A 18 -7.42 3.03 -16.20
N ARG A 19 -7.50 1.86 -16.86
CA ARG A 19 -8.64 1.41 -17.67
C ARG A 19 -9.84 0.99 -16.83
N ALA A 20 -9.61 0.57 -15.59
CA ALA A 20 -10.64 0.11 -14.66
C ALA A 20 -10.94 1.12 -13.53
N GLY A 21 -9.99 2.02 -13.28
CA GLY A 21 -10.07 3.06 -12.26
C GLY A 21 -8.88 3.01 -11.31
N PRO A 22 -8.62 4.09 -10.54
CA PRO A 22 -7.40 4.22 -9.76
C PRO A 22 -7.22 3.11 -8.72
N LEU A 23 -8.32 2.63 -8.12
CA LEU A 23 -8.28 1.56 -7.12
C LEU A 23 -7.97 0.17 -7.71
N ALA A 24 -8.11 -0.06 -9.02
CA ALA A 24 -7.64 -1.29 -9.63
C ALA A 24 -6.12 -1.47 -9.48
N GLY A 25 -5.38 -0.37 -9.23
CA GLY A 25 -3.94 -0.40 -8.96
C GLY A 25 -3.55 -1.22 -7.73
N HIS A 26 -4.49 -1.55 -6.83
CA HIS A 26 -4.23 -2.43 -5.69
C HIS A 26 -3.64 -3.78 -6.10
N LEU A 27 -4.12 -4.32 -7.22
CA LEU A 27 -3.79 -5.64 -7.73
C LEU A 27 -2.32 -5.67 -8.20
N GLY A 28 -1.93 -4.77 -9.10
CA GLY A 28 -0.54 -4.66 -9.57
C GLY A 28 0.43 -4.27 -8.46
N ALA A 29 0.04 -3.35 -7.57
CA ALA A 29 0.89 -2.94 -6.45
C ALA A 29 1.19 -4.08 -5.47
N ALA A 30 0.26 -5.01 -5.25
CA ALA A 30 0.52 -6.16 -4.39
C ALA A 30 1.50 -7.15 -5.00
N LEU A 31 1.46 -7.36 -6.32
CA LEU A 31 2.45 -8.17 -7.03
C LEU A 31 3.86 -7.55 -6.94
N LEU A 32 3.98 -6.24 -7.15
CA LEU A 32 5.25 -5.53 -6.99
C LEU A 32 5.78 -5.65 -5.56
N ALA A 33 4.94 -5.38 -4.56
CA ALA A 33 5.33 -5.50 -3.16
C ALA A 33 5.77 -6.93 -2.79
N GLY A 34 5.07 -7.95 -3.31
CA GLY A 34 5.42 -9.35 -3.09
C GLY A 34 6.77 -9.73 -3.73
N TYR A 35 7.03 -9.26 -4.95
CA TYR A 35 8.34 -9.44 -5.59
C TYR A 35 9.45 -8.75 -4.79
N PHE A 36 9.27 -7.49 -4.40
CA PHE A 36 10.28 -6.73 -3.67
C PHE A 36 10.54 -7.26 -2.26
N LEU A 37 9.55 -7.87 -1.59
CA LEU A 37 9.81 -8.64 -0.36
C LEU A 37 10.83 -9.77 -0.60
N GLY A 38 10.69 -10.49 -1.71
CA GLY A 38 11.62 -11.56 -2.09
C GLY A 38 13.02 -11.06 -2.44
N GLU A 39 13.12 -9.85 -3.00
CA GLU A 39 14.37 -9.19 -3.33
C GLU A 39 15.08 -8.62 -2.09
N ASP A 40 14.34 -7.93 -1.22
CA ASP A 40 14.89 -7.26 -0.03
C ASP A 40 15.23 -8.25 1.10
N HIS A 41 14.52 -9.38 1.18
CA HIS A 41 14.63 -10.35 2.27
C HIS A 41 14.93 -11.76 1.76
N GLY A 42 15.85 -11.89 0.81
CA GLY A 42 16.20 -13.18 0.18
C GLY A 42 16.66 -14.27 1.16
N ASP A 43 16.97 -13.92 2.41
CA ASP A 43 17.34 -14.78 3.52
C ASP A 43 16.16 -15.39 4.29
N TRP A 44 14.92 -14.97 4.02
CA TRP A 44 13.74 -15.55 4.65
C TRP A 44 13.51 -17.03 4.24
N PRO A 45 12.84 -17.84 5.09
CA PRO A 45 12.59 -19.23 4.79
C PRO A 45 11.81 -19.43 3.48
N ALA A 46 12.19 -20.45 2.70
CA ALA A 46 11.54 -20.74 1.41
C ALA A 46 10.02 -20.91 1.51
N GLY A 47 9.53 -21.46 2.63
CA GLY A 47 8.09 -21.61 2.89
C GLY A 47 7.33 -20.28 2.98
N VAL A 48 7.98 -19.19 3.39
CA VAL A 48 7.37 -17.85 3.39
C VAL A 48 7.17 -17.36 1.96
N PHE A 49 8.16 -17.52 1.08
CA PHE A 49 8.02 -17.15 -0.32
C PHE A 49 6.96 -17.97 -1.05
N ALA A 50 6.89 -19.28 -0.76
CA ALA A 50 5.82 -20.13 -1.29
C ALA A 50 4.43 -19.62 -0.86
N GLY A 51 4.29 -19.20 0.40
CA GLY A 51 3.07 -18.57 0.91
C GLY A 51 2.72 -17.26 0.21
N ILE A 52 3.70 -16.36 0.06
CA ILE A 52 3.54 -15.09 -0.67
C ILE A 52 3.11 -15.36 -2.12
N GLN A 53 3.81 -16.23 -2.85
CA GLN A 53 3.47 -16.60 -4.23
C GLN A 53 2.07 -17.18 -4.35
N SER A 54 1.65 -18.01 -3.39
CA SER A 54 0.28 -18.54 -3.35
C SER A 54 -0.75 -17.41 -3.30
N GLU A 55 -0.55 -16.38 -2.46
CA GLU A 55 -1.44 -15.22 -2.42
C GLU A 55 -1.37 -14.38 -3.71
N LEU A 56 -0.19 -14.23 -4.32
CA LEU A 56 -0.04 -13.54 -5.60
C LEU A 56 -0.77 -14.27 -6.75
N ASP A 57 -0.71 -15.59 -6.80
CA ASP A 57 -1.44 -16.39 -7.78
C ASP A 57 -2.95 -16.23 -7.63
N ARG A 58 -3.44 -16.09 -6.40
CA ARG A 58 -4.84 -15.83 -6.10
C ARG A 58 -5.28 -14.44 -6.58
N ILE A 59 -4.41 -13.42 -6.46
CA ILE A 59 -4.64 -12.10 -7.09
C ILE A 59 -4.82 -12.28 -8.59
N LEU A 60 -3.90 -13.00 -9.23
CA LEU A 60 -3.91 -13.22 -10.68
C LEU A 60 -5.16 -13.96 -11.16
N ARG A 61 -5.68 -14.89 -10.35
CA ARG A 61 -6.96 -15.58 -10.60
C ARG A 61 -8.20 -14.71 -10.38
N GLY A 62 -8.05 -13.49 -9.89
CA GLY A 62 -9.17 -12.58 -9.66
C GLY A 62 -9.97 -12.86 -8.40
N GLU A 63 -9.39 -13.57 -7.42
CA GLU A 63 -10.06 -13.86 -6.14
C GLU A 63 -10.32 -12.59 -5.30
N GLU A 64 -9.76 -11.44 -5.68
CA GLU A 64 -10.01 -10.13 -5.07
C GLU A 64 -10.49 -9.08 -6.10
N ALA A 65 -11.63 -9.34 -6.74
CA ALA A 65 -12.22 -8.45 -7.75
C ALA A 65 -12.95 -7.21 -7.16
N ILE A 66 -12.84 -6.93 -5.85
CA ILE A 66 -13.54 -5.82 -5.18
C ILE A 66 -13.04 -4.42 -5.62
N TRP A 67 -11.87 -4.34 -6.25
CA TRP A 67 -11.20 -3.08 -6.56
C TRP A 67 -11.82 -2.29 -7.70
N PHE A 68 -12.62 -2.93 -8.55
CA PHE A 68 -13.36 -2.29 -9.61
C PHE A 68 -14.54 -3.17 -10.02
N ASN A 69 -15.48 -2.62 -10.79
CA ASN A 69 -16.58 -3.39 -11.35
C ASN A 69 -16.21 -3.88 -12.77
N PRO A 70 -15.99 -5.18 -13.00
CA PRO A 70 -15.58 -5.70 -14.31
C PRO A 70 -16.57 -5.39 -15.43
N ARG A 71 -17.88 -5.44 -15.14
CA ARG A 71 -18.93 -5.14 -16.13
C ARG A 71 -18.90 -3.67 -16.54
N GLN A 72 -18.72 -2.78 -15.57
CA GLN A 72 -18.64 -1.34 -15.84
C GLN A 72 -17.35 -0.96 -16.57
N ALA A 73 -16.23 -1.60 -16.22
CA ALA A 73 -14.94 -1.36 -16.85
C ALA A 73 -14.79 -2.04 -18.23
N GLY A 74 -15.65 -2.99 -18.57
CA GLY A 74 -15.55 -3.79 -19.80
C GLY A 74 -14.29 -4.66 -19.85
N LEU A 75 -13.73 -5.05 -18.69
CA LEU A 75 -12.53 -5.87 -18.59
C LEU A 75 -12.54 -6.70 -17.30
N THR A 76 -11.83 -7.83 -17.29
CA THR A 76 -11.65 -8.73 -16.14
C THR A 76 -10.36 -8.43 -15.38
N VAL A 77 -10.18 -9.02 -14.20
CA VAL A 77 -8.89 -8.94 -13.47
C VAL A 77 -7.74 -9.48 -14.34
N GLY A 78 -7.95 -10.60 -15.03
CA GLY A 78 -6.93 -11.18 -15.93
C GLY A 78 -6.51 -10.22 -17.05
N ASP A 79 -7.43 -9.37 -17.55
CA ASP A 79 -7.12 -8.38 -18.58
C ASP A 79 -6.14 -7.30 -18.11
N LEU A 80 -6.06 -7.02 -16.81
CA LEU A 80 -5.09 -6.07 -16.25
C LEU A 80 -3.66 -6.63 -16.32
N PHE A 81 -3.51 -7.95 -16.24
CA PHE A 81 -2.22 -8.64 -16.21
C PHE A 81 -1.77 -9.15 -17.58
N LYS A 82 -2.46 -8.77 -18.66
CA LYS A 82 -2.02 -9.09 -20.02
C LYS A 82 -0.70 -8.37 -20.33
N PRO A 83 0.26 -9.03 -20.98
CA PRO A 83 1.51 -8.42 -21.39
C PRO A 83 1.28 -7.12 -22.16
N LEU A 84 2.07 -6.11 -21.84
CA LEU A 84 2.11 -4.87 -22.60
C LEU A 84 3.03 -5.04 -23.80
N ALA A 85 2.70 -4.36 -24.91
CA ALA A 85 3.59 -4.33 -26.05
C ALA A 85 4.99 -3.83 -25.64
N GLY A 86 6.01 -4.56 -26.04
CA GLY A 86 7.41 -4.21 -25.81
C GLY A 86 7.81 -2.94 -26.56
N GLY A 87 9.07 -2.56 -26.37
CA GLY A 87 9.67 -1.41 -27.03
C GLY A 87 10.99 -1.06 -26.36
N ARG A 88 11.74 -0.14 -26.95
CA ARG A 88 12.96 0.36 -26.31
C ARG A 88 12.60 1.01 -24.96
N PRO A 89 13.35 0.73 -23.88
CA PRO A 89 13.17 1.39 -22.61
C PRO A 89 13.11 2.92 -22.75
N VAL A 90 12.11 3.51 -22.12
CA VAL A 90 11.88 4.96 -22.10
C VAL A 90 12.92 5.59 -21.19
N ARG A 91 13.64 6.59 -21.73
CA ARG A 91 14.55 7.41 -20.93
C ARG A 91 13.76 8.23 -19.91
N ASP A 92 14.33 8.41 -18.72
CA ASP A 92 13.74 9.20 -17.63
C ASP A 92 12.33 8.73 -17.21
N ALA A 93 12.04 7.44 -17.34
CA ALA A 93 10.74 6.84 -17.04
C ALA A 93 10.27 7.13 -15.60
N ASP A 94 11.16 7.00 -14.64
CA ASP A 94 10.96 7.33 -13.22
C ASP A 94 10.57 8.80 -13.04
N ARG A 95 11.26 9.73 -13.72
CA ARG A 95 10.95 11.17 -13.69
C ARG A 95 9.58 11.48 -14.28
N GLN A 96 9.18 10.78 -15.35
CA GLN A 96 7.84 10.95 -15.93
C GLN A 96 6.73 10.51 -14.96
N ILE A 97 6.93 9.37 -14.30
CA ILE A 97 5.99 8.88 -13.26
C ILE A 97 5.96 9.86 -12.08
N ALA A 98 7.12 10.31 -11.61
CA ALA A 98 7.22 11.27 -10.51
C ALA A 98 6.56 12.62 -10.82
N ALA A 99 6.71 13.12 -12.05
CA ALA A 99 6.05 14.34 -12.51
C ALA A 99 4.52 14.19 -12.50
N ALA A 100 4.00 13.05 -12.95
CA ALA A 100 2.57 12.76 -12.89
C ALA A 100 2.08 12.65 -11.44
N LEU A 101 2.81 11.94 -10.58
CA LEU A 101 2.50 11.76 -9.17
C LEU A 101 2.42 13.11 -8.43
N ARG A 102 3.37 14.02 -8.68
CA ARG A 102 3.47 15.36 -8.05
C ARG A 102 2.15 16.14 -8.05
N THR A 103 1.34 15.98 -9.11
CA THR A 103 0.03 16.65 -9.25
C THR A 103 -1.01 16.27 -8.17
N SER A 104 -0.71 15.26 -7.36
CA SER A 104 -1.62 14.70 -6.37
C SER A 104 -1.01 14.60 -4.95
N MET A 105 0.24 15.06 -4.77
CA MET A 105 1.00 14.90 -3.52
C MET A 105 0.67 15.92 -2.44
N ASP A 106 0.09 17.06 -2.82
CA ASP A 106 -0.23 18.20 -1.95
C ASP A 106 -1.28 17.89 -0.87
N ARG A 107 -2.04 16.82 -1.05
CA ARG A 107 -3.12 16.42 -0.14
C ARG A 107 -3.33 14.92 -0.15
N LEU A 108 -3.98 14.42 0.90
CA LEU A 108 -4.33 12.99 0.98
C LEU A 108 -5.29 12.59 -0.14
N ARG A 109 -4.92 11.58 -0.94
CA ARG A 109 -5.75 11.01 -2.01
C ARG A 109 -6.01 9.54 -1.73
N GLN A 110 -7.28 9.21 -1.52
CA GLN A 110 -7.77 7.87 -1.17
C GLN A 110 -6.82 7.18 -0.18
N SER A 111 -6.64 7.68 1.03
CA SER A 111 -5.77 6.99 2.01
C SER A 111 -4.30 6.77 1.56
N GLY A 112 -3.78 7.53 0.60
CA GLY A 112 -2.36 7.47 0.19
C GLY A 112 -2.06 6.57 -1.01
N HIS A 113 -3.06 6.06 -1.73
CA HIS A 113 -2.84 5.15 -2.88
C HIS A 113 -1.93 5.71 -3.96
N ASN A 114 -1.99 7.02 -4.22
CA ASN A 114 -1.11 7.66 -5.19
C ASN A 114 0.38 7.42 -4.85
N VAL A 115 0.76 7.63 -3.59
CA VAL A 115 2.13 7.41 -3.12
C VAL A 115 2.48 5.94 -3.15
N ILE A 116 1.58 5.08 -2.66
CA ILE A 116 1.81 3.62 -2.61
C ILE A 116 2.09 3.07 -4.01
N PHE A 117 1.25 3.41 -4.99
CA PHE A 117 1.38 2.87 -6.34
C PHE A 117 2.53 3.53 -7.10
N GLY A 118 2.68 4.85 -6.97
CA GLY A 118 3.74 5.59 -7.67
C GLY A 118 5.13 5.21 -7.20
N SER A 119 5.34 5.00 -5.89
CA SER A 119 6.64 4.59 -5.34
C SER A 119 7.06 3.19 -5.80
N LEU A 120 6.15 2.22 -5.77
CA LEU A 120 6.40 0.86 -6.28
C LEU A 120 6.69 0.87 -7.79
N ALA A 121 5.96 1.68 -8.57
CA ALA A 121 6.20 1.83 -10.00
C ALA A 121 7.56 2.46 -10.29
N ILE A 122 7.94 3.51 -9.56
CA ILE A 122 9.26 4.15 -9.68
C ILE A 122 10.38 3.15 -9.35
N ARG A 123 10.24 2.41 -8.25
CA ARG A 123 11.20 1.35 -7.89
C ARG A 123 11.35 0.35 -9.04
N ALA A 124 10.25 -0.18 -9.56
CA ALA A 124 10.27 -1.19 -10.61
C ALA A 124 11.02 -0.73 -11.87
N VAL A 125 10.80 0.51 -12.33
CA VAL A 125 11.45 1.01 -13.55
C VAL A 125 12.89 1.46 -13.33
N GLN A 126 13.29 1.77 -12.10
CA GLN A 126 14.69 2.08 -11.77
C GLN A 126 15.53 0.81 -11.62
N ASP A 127 15.01 -0.21 -10.91
CA ASP A 127 15.74 -1.46 -10.68
C ASP A 127 15.72 -2.37 -11.93
N HIS A 128 14.65 -2.29 -12.72
CA HIS A 128 14.46 -3.12 -13.91
C HIS A 128 14.08 -2.24 -15.12
N PRO A 129 15.04 -1.49 -15.69
CA PRO A 129 14.78 -0.53 -16.76
C PRO A 129 14.18 -1.15 -18.02
N ASP A 130 14.38 -2.45 -18.26
CA ASP A 130 13.78 -3.17 -19.39
C ASP A 130 12.23 -3.21 -19.32
N LEU A 131 11.65 -3.05 -18.12
CA LEU A 131 10.20 -2.96 -17.93
C LEU A 131 9.64 -1.57 -18.24
N ALA A 132 10.49 -0.56 -18.42
CA ALA A 132 10.10 0.82 -18.70
C ALA A 132 9.70 1.02 -20.18
N THR A 133 8.84 0.17 -20.73
CA THR A 133 8.40 0.27 -22.12
C THR A 133 7.46 1.46 -22.33
N PRO A 134 7.32 1.99 -23.57
CA PRO A 134 6.41 3.12 -23.83
C PRO A 134 4.98 2.90 -23.34
N ARG A 135 4.45 1.68 -23.49
CA ARG A 135 3.10 1.33 -23.02
C ARG A 135 3.00 1.24 -21.50
N ALA A 136 4.04 0.71 -20.84
CA ALA A 136 4.08 0.69 -19.38
C ALA A 136 4.09 2.11 -18.82
N ILE A 137 4.98 2.98 -19.32
CA ILE A 137 5.11 4.36 -18.81
C ILE A 137 3.86 5.19 -19.09
N ASP A 138 3.26 5.12 -20.28
CA ASP A 138 2.00 5.80 -20.58
C ASP A 138 0.88 5.37 -19.61
N GLY A 139 0.74 4.05 -19.39
CA GLY A 139 -0.26 3.51 -18.46
C GLY A 139 -0.05 3.96 -17.01
N LEU A 140 1.19 3.92 -16.52
CA LEU A 140 1.54 4.37 -15.16
C LEU A 140 1.31 5.87 -14.98
N VAL A 141 1.70 6.70 -15.95
CA VAL A 141 1.46 8.16 -15.94
C VAL A 141 -0.04 8.46 -15.93
N ARG A 142 -0.83 7.76 -16.74
CA ARG A 142 -2.30 7.89 -16.74
C ARG A 142 -2.90 7.52 -15.39
N LEU A 143 -2.46 6.42 -14.78
CA LEU A 143 -2.90 6.03 -13.45
C LEU A 143 -2.60 7.11 -12.41
N MET A 144 -1.37 7.64 -12.38
CA MET A 144 -0.99 8.69 -11.42
C MET A 144 -1.85 9.94 -11.56
N ARG A 145 -2.14 10.36 -12.79
CA ARG A 145 -2.99 11.54 -13.07
C ARG A 145 -4.42 11.38 -12.58
N GLN A 146 -4.96 10.15 -12.52
CA GLN A 146 -6.32 9.93 -12.01
C GLN A 146 -6.47 10.30 -10.52
N PHE A 147 -5.38 10.32 -9.75
CA PHE A 147 -5.43 10.69 -8.33
C PHE A 147 -5.61 12.19 -8.06
N ALA A 148 -5.30 13.06 -9.03
CA ALA A 148 -5.39 14.51 -8.87
C ALA A 148 -6.80 15.01 -8.49
N THR A 149 -7.84 14.26 -8.87
CA THR A 149 -9.25 14.60 -8.59
C THR A 149 -9.86 13.76 -7.46
N GLN A 150 -9.11 12.84 -6.86
CA GLN A 150 -9.68 11.91 -5.86
C GLN A 150 -9.84 12.53 -4.48
N ARG A 151 -10.83 12.04 -3.72
CA ARG A 151 -11.09 12.44 -2.34
C ARG A 151 -10.18 11.70 -1.35
N GLN A 152 -10.12 12.15 -0.09
CA GLN A 152 -9.24 11.61 0.98
C GLN A 152 -9.57 10.16 1.41
N GLY A 153 -10.73 9.61 1.03
CA GLY A 153 -11.27 8.36 1.58
C GLY A 153 -12.37 8.63 2.62
N ARG A 154 -12.93 7.57 3.20
CA ARG A 154 -14.03 7.64 4.18
C ARG A 154 -13.74 6.84 5.46
N GLY A 155 -14.17 7.36 6.59
CA GLY A 155 -14.08 6.77 7.93
C GLY A 155 -15.45 6.39 8.48
N TYR A 156 -15.55 5.30 9.23
CA TYR A 156 -16.78 4.88 9.88
C TYR A 156 -16.79 5.34 11.34
N TYR A 157 -17.81 6.09 11.73
CA TYR A 157 -17.93 6.73 13.05
C TYR A 157 -18.98 6.07 13.96
N GLY A 158 -19.23 4.78 13.73
CA GLY A 158 -20.25 4.00 14.45
C GLY A 158 -21.65 4.16 13.88
N LYS A 159 -22.57 3.28 14.28
CA LYS A 159 -23.95 3.19 13.77
C LYS A 159 -24.69 4.52 13.75
N ALA A 160 -24.52 5.35 14.78
CA ALA A 160 -25.21 6.63 14.92
C ALA A 160 -24.71 7.71 13.95
N LYS A 161 -23.40 7.71 13.60
CA LYS A 161 -22.78 8.77 12.77
C LYS A 161 -22.49 8.33 11.34
N GLY A 162 -22.44 7.02 11.08
CA GLY A 162 -22.21 6.46 9.75
C GLY A 162 -20.83 6.75 9.16
N TRP A 163 -20.75 6.75 7.83
CA TRP A 163 -19.53 7.02 7.08
C TRP A 163 -19.35 8.52 6.81
N LYS A 164 -18.14 9.03 7.01
CA LYS A 164 -17.76 10.41 6.67
C LYS A 164 -16.52 10.43 5.80
N TYR A 165 -16.52 11.25 4.76
CA TYR A 165 -15.34 11.56 3.97
C TYR A 165 -14.34 12.38 4.77
N GLY A 166 -13.05 12.23 4.46
CA GLY A 166 -11.98 12.90 5.22
C GLY A 166 -12.06 14.43 5.20
N HIS A 167 -12.69 15.05 4.20
CA HIS A 167 -12.89 16.50 4.16
C HIS A 167 -14.02 16.99 5.08
N GLU A 168 -14.92 16.10 5.48
CA GLU A 168 -16.02 16.41 6.41
C GLU A 168 -15.57 16.30 7.88
N VAL A 169 -14.34 15.81 8.12
CA VAL A 169 -13.77 15.64 9.45
C VAL A 169 -12.97 16.88 9.82
N GLN A 170 -13.49 17.63 10.79
CA GLN A 170 -12.80 18.73 11.45
C GLN A 170 -11.82 18.15 12.47
N LEU A 171 -10.56 18.59 12.40
CA LEU A 171 -9.54 18.20 13.37
C LEU A 171 -9.40 19.31 14.43
N THR A 172 -9.18 18.91 15.67
CA THR A 172 -8.71 19.81 16.72
C THR A 172 -7.19 20.02 16.63
N ASP A 173 -6.67 21.07 17.26
CA ASP A 173 -5.21 21.30 17.31
C ASP A 173 -4.45 20.11 17.89
N SER A 174 -5.01 19.47 18.92
CA SER A 174 -4.45 18.26 19.54
C SER A 174 -4.44 17.02 18.62
N GLN A 175 -5.24 17.02 17.55
CA GLN A 175 -5.29 15.95 16.55
C GLN A 175 -4.38 16.22 15.36
N THR A 176 -3.95 17.46 15.16
CA THR A 176 -3.02 17.82 14.10
C THR A 176 -1.67 17.17 14.33
N VAL A 177 -1.11 16.59 13.27
CA VAL A 177 0.17 15.88 13.30
C VAL A 177 1.21 16.70 12.56
N HIS A 178 2.37 16.88 13.19
CA HIS A 178 3.55 17.45 12.57
C HIS A 178 4.73 16.50 12.76
N TYR A 179 5.47 16.28 11.69
CA TYR A 179 6.67 15.46 11.68
C TYR A 179 7.90 16.35 11.59
N ARG A 180 8.91 16.10 12.43
CA ARG A 180 10.18 16.83 12.34
C ARG A 180 10.91 16.54 11.03
N ASP A 181 11.05 15.26 10.71
CA ASP A 181 11.72 14.75 9.52
C ASP A 181 11.08 13.41 9.09
N LEU A 182 11.62 12.77 8.06
CA LEU A 182 11.15 11.46 7.60
C LEU A 182 11.29 10.39 8.70
N SER A 183 12.38 10.41 9.47
CA SER A 183 12.65 9.43 10.54
C SER A 183 11.61 9.52 11.66
N ASP A 184 11.21 10.73 12.07
CA ASP A 184 10.15 10.97 13.03
C ASP A 184 8.79 10.46 12.52
N MET A 185 8.52 10.62 11.21
CA MET A 185 7.32 10.05 10.58
C MET A 185 7.31 8.53 10.68
N LEU A 186 8.40 7.85 10.32
CA LEU A 186 8.48 6.38 10.38
C LEU A 186 8.31 5.86 11.80
N ARG A 187 9.00 6.47 12.77
CA ARG A 187 8.86 6.12 14.19
C ARG A 187 7.42 6.30 14.67
N ARG A 188 6.78 7.44 14.35
CA ARG A 188 5.37 7.68 14.72
C ARG A 188 4.43 6.69 14.05
N THR A 189 4.67 6.27 12.82
CA THR A 189 3.87 5.21 12.19
C THR A 189 3.96 3.90 12.98
N LEU A 190 5.16 3.48 13.41
CA LEU A 190 5.32 2.29 14.25
C LEU A 190 4.65 2.42 15.62
N ASP A 191 4.82 3.57 16.29
CA ASP A 191 4.19 3.85 17.58
C ASP A 191 2.65 3.79 17.47
N GLU A 192 2.08 4.28 16.36
CA GLU A 192 0.64 4.26 16.10
C GLU A 192 0.13 2.86 15.74
N THR A 193 0.91 2.07 15.00
CA THR A 193 0.60 0.65 14.80
C THR A 193 0.57 -0.07 16.14
N ALA A 194 1.59 0.12 17.00
CA ALA A 194 1.64 -0.47 18.33
C ALA A 194 0.43 -0.11 19.20
N ARG A 195 -0.06 1.13 19.08
CA ARG A 195 -1.19 1.64 19.86
C ARG A 195 -2.56 1.20 19.32
N MET A 196 -2.73 1.11 18.00
CA MET A 196 -4.05 1.01 17.38
C MET A 196 -4.37 -0.35 16.75
N ALA A 197 -3.39 -1.22 16.47
CA ALA A 197 -3.65 -2.42 15.66
C ALA A 197 -4.66 -3.40 16.29
N GLY A 198 -4.68 -3.51 17.62
CA GLY A 198 -5.66 -4.32 18.34
C GLY A 198 -7.04 -3.67 18.52
N VAL A 199 -7.22 -2.41 18.09
CA VAL A 199 -8.48 -1.66 18.26
C VAL A 199 -9.28 -1.71 16.97
N HIS A 200 -10.55 -2.12 17.05
CA HIS A 200 -11.37 -2.27 15.85
C HIS A 200 -11.80 -0.89 15.34
N ARG A 201 -11.09 -0.37 14.34
CA ARG A 201 -11.35 0.92 13.68
C ARG A 201 -11.57 0.69 12.19
N ARG A 202 -12.56 1.35 11.57
CA ARG A 202 -12.90 1.14 10.16
C ARG A 202 -12.82 2.43 9.33
N GLY A 203 -12.13 2.32 8.20
CA GLY A 203 -12.06 3.37 7.18
C GLY A 203 -10.70 4.05 7.08
N PHE A 204 -10.60 5.02 6.15
CA PHE A 204 -9.36 5.66 5.71
C PHE A 204 -8.23 4.66 5.41
N GLY A 205 -8.58 3.45 4.95
CA GLY A 205 -7.61 2.40 4.66
C GLY A 205 -6.97 1.71 5.88
N GLY A 206 -7.34 2.13 7.09
CA GLY A 206 -6.77 1.61 8.34
C GLY A 206 -5.26 1.77 8.44
N LEU A 207 -4.66 1.00 9.35
CA LEU A 207 -3.21 0.96 9.52
C LEU A 207 -2.49 0.35 8.32
N TRP A 208 -3.13 -0.55 7.56
CA TRP A 208 -2.55 -1.11 6.32
C TRP A 208 -2.10 0.00 5.39
N HIS A 209 -2.97 0.97 5.11
CA HIS A 209 -2.64 2.06 4.20
C HIS A 209 -1.69 3.06 4.82
N LEU A 210 -1.79 3.34 6.13
CA LEU A 210 -0.85 4.24 6.80
C LEU A 210 0.59 3.74 6.70
N ILE A 211 0.80 2.45 6.98
CA ILE A 211 2.11 1.78 6.86
C ILE A 211 2.60 1.84 5.41
N ASN A 212 1.75 1.47 4.45
CA ASN A 212 2.13 1.45 3.03
C ASN A 212 2.44 2.86 2.50
N HIS A 213 1.71 3.86 2.96
CA HIS A 213 1.92 5.26 2.60
C HIS A 213 3.26 5.76 3.17
N ALA A 214 3.57 5.46 4.43
CA ALA A 214 4.88 5.77 5.02
C ALA A 214 6.04 5.08 4.27
N ALA A 215 5.88 3.80 3.94
CA ALA A 215 6.85 3.04 3.16
C ALA A 215 7.05 3.62 1.76
N GLY A 216 5.98 4.04 1.09
CA GLY A 216 6.07 4.68 -0.22
C GLY A 216 6.81 6.03 -0.19
N LEU A 217 6.62 6.83 0.86
CA LEU A 217 7.38 8.08 1.03
C LEU A 217 8.87 7.80 1.33
N LEU A 218 9.16 6.77 2.14
CA LEU A 218 10.54 6.30 2.35
C LEU A 218 11.18 5.86 1.04
N GLU A 219 10.45 5.11 0.22
CA GLU A 219 10.94 4.62 -1.07
C GLU A 219 11.25 5.79 -2.01
N LEU A 220 10.33 6.75 -2.18
CA LEU A 220 10.58 7.97 -2.96
C LEU A 220 11.83 8.72 -2.48
N HIS A 221 12.02 8.85 -1.16
CA HIS A 221 13.19 9.49 -0.60
C HIS A 221 14.49 8.76 -0.99
N ARG A 222 14.51 7.42 -0.88
CA ARG A 222 15.67 6.59 -1.22
C ARG A 222 16.00 6.59 -2.71
N ARG A 223 14.97 6.72 -3.56
CA ARG A 223 15.09 6.75 -5.03
C ARG A 223 15.44 8.12 -5.61
N GLY A 224 15.82 9.07 -4.77
CA GLY A 224 16.26 10.41 -5.21
C GLY A 224 15.13 11.44 -5.36
N PHE A 225 13.88 11.08 -5.04
CA PHE A 225 12.72 11.99 -5.11
C PHE A 225 12.42 12.62 -3.74
N ARG A 226 13.44 13.19 -3.09
CA ARG A 226 13.35 13.75 -1.73
C ARG A 226 12.28 14.84 -1.60
N ASP A 227 12.23 15.78 -2.55
CA ASP A 227 11.22 16.85 -2.55
C ASP A 227 9.79 16.31 -2.67
N LEU A 228 9.62 15.20 -3.40
CA LEU A 228 8.33 14.57 -3.57
C LEU A 228 7.90 13.84 -2.29
N ALA A 229 8.84 13.15 -1.64
CA ALA A 229 8.61 12.55 -0.33
C ALA A 229 8.25 13.61 0.73
N GLU A 230 8.96 14.76 0.74
CA GLU A 230 8.67 15.86 1.66
C GLU A 230 7.27 16.43 1.44
N LEU A 231 6.89 16.69 0.18
CA LEU A 231 5.55 17.15 -0.17
C LEU A 231 4.46 16.19 0.33
N GLY A 232 4.70 14.88 0.23
CA GLY A 232 3.78 13.85 0.69
C GLY A 232 3.69 13.68 2.21
N ARG A 233 4.65 14.17 3.00
CA ARG A 233 4.61 14.03 4.47
C ARG A 233 3.39 14.73 5.07
N THR A 234 2.98 15.88 4.52
CA THR A 234 1.77 16.58 4.94
C THR A 234 0.50 15.76 4.69
N ALA A 235 0.43 15.07 3.55
CA ALA A 235 -0.68 14.16 3.25
C ALA A 235 -0.69 12.95 4.20
N HIS A 236 0.47 12.39 4.52
CA HIS A 236 0.60 11.31 5.51
C HIS A 236 0.24 11.78 6.93
N ALA A 237 0.62 13.00 7.32
CA ALA A 237 0.24 13.59 8.61
C ALA A 237 -1.29 13.74 8.72
N ARG A 238 -1.95 14.22 7.65
CA ARG A 238 -3.41 14.26 7.56
C ARG A 238 -4.03 12.87 7.67
N HIS A 239 -3.43 11.86 7.04
CA HIS A 239 -3.90 10.48 7.11
C HIS A 239 -3.88 9.95 8.55
N LEU A 240 -2.76 10.11 9.25
CA LEU A 240 -2.67 9.70 10.66
C LEU A 240 -3.69 10.44 11.53
N ALA A 241 -3.83 11.75 11.34
CA ALA A 241 -4.80 12.54 12.09
C ALA A 241 -6.24 12.02 11.91
N LEU A 242 -6.64 11.69 10.67
CA LEU A 242 -7.94 11.09 10.38
C LEU A 242 -8.13 9.69 10.98
N LEU A 243 -7.07 8.88 11.10
CA LEU A 243 -7.18 7.57 11.75
C LEU A 243 -7.38 7.72 13.27
N ARG A 244 -6.77 8.73 13.89
CA ARG A 244 -6.93 9.03 15.32
C ARG A 244 -8.35 9.46 15.69
N THR A 245 -9.11 10.02 14.75
CA THR A 245 -10.51 10.42 15.01
C THR A 245 -11.51 9.25 14.96
N LEU A 246 -11.12 8.09 14.42
CA LEU A 246 -12.01 6.94 14.35
C LEU A 246 -12.30 6.39 15.76
N PRO A 247 -13.57 6.06 16.07
CA PRO A 247 -13.89 5.39 17.32
C PRO A 247 -13.46 3.91 17.28
N ASP A 248 -13.35 3.30 18.46
CA ASP A 248 -13.39 1.85 18.56
C ASP A 248 -14.83 1.38 18.31
N VAL A 249 -15.00 0.51 17.32
CA VAL A 249 -16.27 -0.08 16.92
C VAL A 249 -16.31 -1.59 17.22
N SER A 250 -15.48 -2.06 18.15
CA SER A 250 -15.46 -3.46 18.61
C SER A 250 -16.81 -3.94 19.15
N ALA A 251 -17.60 -3.05 19.74
CA ALA A 251 -18.97 -3.36 20.17
C ALA A 251 -19.91 -3.70 19.00
N GLU A 252 -19.63 -3.21 17.79
CA GLU A 252 -20.44 -3.44 16.59
C GLU A 252 -19.93 -4.61 15.75
N PHE A 253 -18.61 -4.83 15.69
CA PHE A 253 -17.98 -5.78 14.77
C PHE A 253 -17.10 -6.83 15.46
N GLY A 254 -17.09 -6.88 16.79
CA GLY A 254 -16.23 -7.75 17.59
C GLY A 254 -14.80 -7.23 17.75
N ALA A 255 -14.03 -7.83 18.65
CA ALA A 255 -12.62 -7.51 18.82
C ALA A 255 -11.76 -8.07 17.68
N TYR A 256 -10.65 -7.42 17.36
CA TYR A 256 -9.64 -8.03 16.50
C TYR A 256 -8.91 -9.16 17.22
N THR A 257 -8.58 -10.20 16.47
CA THR A 257 -7.72 -11.29 16.91
C THR A 257 -6.39 -11.15 16.19
N ALA A 258 -5.28 -11.34 16.89
CA ALA A 258 -3.97 -11.39 16.27
C ALA A 258 -3.78 -12.70 15.49
N ALA A 259 -2.94 -12.68 14.46
CA ALA A 259 -2.46 -13.90 13.83
C ALA A 259 -1.70 -14.77 14.85
N ALA A 260 -1.89 -16.08 14.79
CA ALA A 260 -1.22 -17.03 15.69
C ALA A 260 0.29 -17.13 15.44
N HIS A 261 0.72 -16.85 14.20
CA HIS A 261 2.10 -16.96 13.76
C HIS A 261 2.57 -15.65 13.12
N ASP A 262 3.87 -15.37 13.21
CA ASP A 262 4.51 -14.27 12.50
C ASP A 262 4.53 -14.57 10.99
N PRO A 263 4.22 -13.62 10.10
CA PRO A 263 4.27 -13.83 8.65
C PRO A 263 5.66 -14.17 8.09
N ARG A 264 6.73 -14.01 8.88
CA ARG A 264 8.09 -14.50 8.57
C ARG A 264 8.30 -15.97 8.91
N ASP A 265 7.33 -16.61 9.58
CA ASP A 265 7.34 -18.05 9.86
C ASP A 265 6.51 -18.78 8.78
N PRO A 266 7.04 -19.83 8.13
CA PRO A 266 6.26 -20.70 7.24
C PRO A 266 4.94 -21.20 7.84
N ALA A 267 4.83 -21.36 9.16
CA ALA A 267 3.60 -21.78 9.83
C ALA A 267 2.42 -20.83 9.59
N TYR A 268 2.67 -19.52 9.46
CA TYR A 268 1.63 -18.54 9.15
C TYR A 268 0.91 -18.82 7.83
N TRP A 269 1.63 -19.37 6.85
CA TRP A 269 1.14 -19.57 5.49
C TRP A 269 0.47 -20.93 5.26
N LYS A 270 0.42 -21.80 6.27
CA LYS A 270 -0.16 -23.15 6.14
C LYS A 270 -1.68 -23.17 6.17
N ASP A 271 -2.28 -22.24 6.91
CA ASP A 271 -3.73 -22.18 7.09
C ASP A 271 -4.41 -21.31 6.06
N MET A 272 -5.72 -21.52 5.88
CA MET A 272 -6.54 -20.65 5.03
C MET A 272 -6.73 -19.29 5.72
N LEU A 273 -5.89 -18.32 5.34
CA LEU A 273 -5.99 -16.95 5.81
C LEU A 273 -7.33 -16.31 5.45
N LYS A 274 -7.85 -15.43 6.31
CA LYS A 274 -9.09 -14.67 6.06
C LYS A 274 -8.97 -13.77 4.83
N ARG A 275 -10.09 -13.60 4.12
CA ARG A 275 -10.16 -13.06 2.74
C ARG A 275 -11.20 -11.94 2.57
N ASP A 276 -11.87 -11.57 3.65
CA ASP A 276 -12.79 -10.44 3.70
C ASP A 276 -12.05 -9.11 3.53
N GLU A 277 -12.79 -8.06 3.16
CA GLU A 277 -12.29 -6.66 3.18
C GLU A 277 -11.01 -6.38 2.38
N ALA A 278 -10.80 -7.12 1.30
CA ALA A 278 -9.64 -6.99 0.43
C ALA A 278 -8.29 -7.24 1.13
N ARG A 279 -8.30 -8.15 2.11
CA ARG A 279 -7.13 -8.52 2.90
C ARG A 279 -5.99 -9.10 2.08
N LEU A 280 -6.23 -9.66 0.90
CA LEU A 280 -5.21 -10.39 0.16
C LEU A 280 -4.23 -9.43 -0.53
N THR A 281 -4.68 -8.35 -1.18
CA THR A 281 -3.71 -7.32 -1.65
C THR A 281 -3.15 -6.50 -0.49
N HIS A 282 -3.93 -6.21 0.56
CA HIS A 282 -3.45 -5.43 1.70
C HIS A 282 -2.34 -6.14 2.48
N ARG A 283 -2.50 -7.43 2.78
CA ARG A 283 -1.54 -8.23 3.53
C ARG A 283 -0.14 -8.15 2.92
N ILE A 284 -0.03 -8.41 1.61
CA ILE A 284 1.27 -8.41 0.92
C ILE A 284 1.91 -7.01 0.94
N LYS A 285 1.15 -5.97 0.60
CA LYS A 285 1.68 -4.59 0.60
C LYS A 285 2.10 -4.14 2.00
N THR A 286 1.33 -4.49 3.01
CA THR A 286 1.61 -4.10 4.40
C THR A 286 2.73 -4.94 5.00
N LEU A 287 2.90 -6.20 4.62
CA LEU A 287 4.08 -6.98 4.95
C LEU A 287 5.35 -6.31 4.41
N TYR A 288 5.35 -5.95 3.12
CA TYR A 288 6.44 -5.18 2.50
C TYR A 288 6.68 -3.85 3.23
N GLY A 289 5.62 -3.04 3.34
CA GLY A 289 5.73 -1.69 3.88
C GLY A 289 6.17 -1.67 5.34
N PHE A 290 5.69 -2.60 6.16
CA PHE A 290 6.00 -2.68 7.57
C PHE A 290 7.49 -2.97 7.80
N PHE A 291 8.04 -3.99 7.14
CA PHE A 291 9.45 -4.34 7.32
C PHE A 291 10.38 -3.30 6.69
N ALA A 292 10.01 -2.71 5.55
CA ALA A 292 10.75 -1.60 4.94
C ALA A 292 10.90 -0.39 5.89
N ILE A 293 9.87 -0.05 6.67
CA ILE A 293 9.95 1.07 7.64
C ILE A 293 10.57 0.63 8.97
N ALA A 294 10.30 -0.59 9.45
CA ALA A 294 10.78 -1.08 10.74
C ALA A 294 12.30 -1.12 10.78
N GLU A 295 12.95 -1.58 9.72
CA GLU A 295 14.42 -1.63 9.63
C GLU A 295 15.09 -0.26 9.70
N ARG A 296 14.35 0.82 9.42
CA ARG A 296 14.86 2.20 9.44
C ARG A 296 14.69 2.91 10.77
N VAL A 297 13.98 2.30 11.71
CA VAL A 297 13.81 2.85 13.07
C VAL A 297 14.85 2.22 13.99
N SER A 298 15.75 3.03 14.55
CA SER A 298 16.83 2.57 15.43
C SER A 298 16.36 2.12 16.82
N ASP A 299 15.19 2.59 17.27
CA ASP A 299 14.60 2.20 18.55
C ASP A 299 14.09 0.75 18.51
N ALA A 300 14.89 -0.16 19.05
CA ALA A 300 14.56 -1.58 19.12
C ALA A 300 13.32 -1.88 19.97
N ALA A 301 13.02 -1.09 20.99
CA ALA A 301 11.84 -1.30 21.82
C ALA A 301 10.56 -0.90 21.07
N ALA A 302 10.60 0.23 20.34
CA ALA A 302 9.51 0.63 19.46
C ALA A 302 9.23 -0.42 18.38
N ARG A 303 10.28 -0.94 17.72
CA ARG A 303 10.15 -2.01 16.72
C ARG A 303 9.46 -3.25 17.28
N ARG A 304 9.93 -3.78 18.42
CA ARG A 304 9.32 -4.97 19.04
C ARG A 304 7.84 -4.79 19.39
N ARG A 305 7.45 -3.63 19.92
CA ARG A 305 6.04 -3.33 20.21
C ARG A 305 5.21 -3.30 18.93
N ALA A 306 5.74 -2.66 17.88
CA ALA A 306 5.06 -2.58 16.60
C ALA A 306 4.97 -3.94 15.91
N GLU A 307 6.00 -4.78 15.97
CA GLU A 307 6.01 -6.15 15.42
C GLU A 307 4.96 -7.03 16.11
N HIS A 308 4.85 -6.97 17.44
CA HIS A 308 3.81 -7.68 18.15
C HIS A 308 2.41 -7.22 17.72
N ALA A 309 2.19 -5.91 17.64
CA ALA A 309 0.93 -5.33 17.21
C ALA A 309 0.61 -5.60 15.73
N PHE A 310 1.63 -5.76 14.89
CA PHE A 310 1.49 -6.02 13.46
C PHE A 310 0.71 -7.32 13.19
N LEU A 311 0.77 -8.29 14.10
CA LEU A 311 0.02 -9.55 14.00
C LEU A 311 -1.49 -9.35 13.91
N TYR A 312 -2.05 -8.27 14.48
CA TYR A 312 -3.48 -7.94 14.33
C TYR A 312 -3.84 -7.55 12.90
N LEU A 313 -2.90 -7.00 12.14
CA LEU A 313 -3.10 -6.64 10.72
C LEU A 313 -2.94 -7.85 9.80
N MET A 314 -2.35 -8.94 10.29
CA MET A 314 -2.04 -10.15 9.55
C MET A 314 -3.05 -11.28 9.78
N ALA A 315 -4.05 -11.09 10.64
CA ALA A 315 -5.06 -12.11 10.96
C ALA A 315 -6.15 -12.32 9.87
#